data_AF-A0A7V6TMK9-F1
#
_entry.id   AF-A0A7V6TMK9-F1
#
_cell.length_a   1.000
_cell.length_b   1.000
_cell.length_c   1.000
_cell.angle_alpha   90.00
_cell.angle_beta   90.00
_cell.angle_gamma   90.00
#
_symmetry.space_group_name_H-M   'P 1'
#
loop_
_entity.id
_entity.type
_entity.pdbx_description
1 polymer ?
#
loop_
_entity_poly.entity_id
_entity_poly.type
_entity_poly.pdbx_seq_one_letter_code
_entity_poly.pdbx_strand_id
1 'polypeptide(L)'
;MNLRLFIIAITPAIVIVLGLYLSDRHDREPFKILVLTYLLGALSVIPIIIVEEMLLMFNVFTDVLYALYTSFIVAGLTEEFFKRLVVLKFPYRTKYFNEKLDGIIYSVFASMGFATVENIVYVVY
;
A
#
# COMPACT_ATOMS: atom_id res chain seq x y z
N MET A 1 6.34 25.20 7.90
CA MET A 1 5.69 24.75 6.64
C MET A 1 5.70 23.23 6.53
N ASN A 2 6.87 22.59 6.71
CA ASN A 2 7.05 21.14 6.53
C ASN A 2 6.14 20.28 7.43
N LEU A 3 5.99 20.61 8.72
CA LEU A 3 5.13 19.83 9.63
C LEU A 3 3.67 19.76 9.16
N ARG A 4 3.14 20.84 8.57
CA ARG A 4 1.77 20.86 8.04
C ARG A 4 1.62 19.89 6.87
N LEU A 5 2.63 19.79 5.99
CA LEU A 5 2.63 18.88 4.85
C LEU A 5 2.67 17.41 5.29
N PHE A 6 3.48 17.08 6.30
CA PHE A 6 3.48 15.74 6.91
C PHE A 6 2.11 15.37 7.48
N ILE A 7 1.47 16.29 8.20
CA ILE A 7 0.13 16.04 8.74
C ILE A 7 -0.85 15.76 7.60
N ILE A 8 -0.85 16.59 6.54
CA ILE A 8 -1.74 16.40 5.39
C ILE A 8 -1.47 15.08 4.68
N ALA A 9 -0.21 14.69 4.48
CA ALA A 9 0.18 13.46 3.79
C ALA A 9 -0.26 12.18 4.53
N ILE A 10 -0.15 12.17 5.86
CA ILE A 10 -0.36 10.97 6.68
C ILE A 10 -1.83 10.84 7.13
N THR A 11 -2.52 11.96 7.35
CA THR A 11 -3.88 11.96 7.96
C THR A 11 -4.87 11.05 7.23
N PRO A 12 -5.00 11.07 5.90
CA PRO A 12 -5.98 10.23 5.20
C PRO A 12 -5.77 8.73 5.46
N ALA A 13 -4.52 8.27 5.42
CA ALA A 13 -4.18 6.85 5.67
C ALA A 13 -4.52 6.43 7.10
N ILE A 14 -4.21 7.27 8.09
CA ILE A 14 -4.57 7.03 9.49
C ILE A 14 -6.09 7.00 9.66
N VAL A 15 -6.82 7.95 9.07
CA VAL A 15 -8.29 8.03 9.21
C VAL A 15 -8.96 6.78 8.65
N ILE A 16 -8.51 6.27 7.50
CA ILE A 16 -9.06 5.05 6.89
C ILE A 16 -8.78 3.83 7.77
N VAL A 17 -7.52 3.67 8.21
CA VAL A 17 -7.11 2.56 9.08
C VAL A 17 -7.87 2.56 10.40
N LEU A 18 -7.98 3.72 11.05
CA LEU A 18 -8.72 3.87 12.30
C LEU A 18 -10.22 3.65 12.09
N GLY A 19 -10.79 4.17 10.99
CA GLY A 19 -12.19 3.97 10.65
C GLY A 19 -12.54 2.48 10.56
N LEU A 20 -11.76 1.71 9.81
CA LEU A 20 -11.95 0.26 9.70
C LEU A 20 -11.76 -0.46 11.04
N TYR A 21 -10.68 -0.15 11.76
CA TYR A 21 -10.40 -0.77 13.05
C TYR A 21 -11.49 -0.52 14.10
N LEU A 22 -12.10 0.67 14.08
CA LEU A 22 -13.19 1.03 14.99
C LEU A 22 -14.54 0.48 14.55
N SER A 23 -14.76 0.30 13.25
CA SER A 23 -15.98 -0.29 12.69
C SER A 23 -16.09 -1.78 12.96
N ASP A 24 -14.98 -2.49 13.07
CA ASP A 24 -15.01 -3.90 13.46
C ASP A 24 -15.33 -4.04 14.97
N ARG A 25 -16.47 -4.68 15.26
CA ARG A 25 -17.04 -4.78 16.60
C ARG A 25 -17.16 -6.22 17.10
N HIS A 26 -17.02 -7.22 16.23
CA HIS A 26 -17.39 -8.61 16.53
C HIS A 26 -16.22 -9.60 16.43
N ASP A 27 -15.27 -9.44 15.50
CA ASP A 27 -14.09 -10.33 15.39
C ASP A 27 -12.81 -9.56 15.02
N ARG A 28 -12.37 -8.69 15.93
CA ARG A 28 -11.22 -7.80 15.68
C ARG A 28 -9.94 -8.60 15.46
N GLU A 29 -9.27 -8.33 14.34
CA GLU A 29 -7.96 -8.88 14.11
C GLU A 29 -6.95 -8.34 15.14
N PRO A 30 -5.93 -9.14 15.50
CA PRO A 30 -4.95 -8.69 16.47
C PRO A 30 -4.23 -7.44 15.95
N PHE A 31 -4.27 -6.37 16.74
CA PHE A 31 -3.63 -5.09 16.42
C PHE A 31 -2.18 -5.24 15.94
N LYS A 32 -1.43 -6.20 16.51
CA LYS A 32 -0.05 -6.49 16.10
C LYS A 32 0.06 -6.93 14.63
N ILE A 33 -0.85 -7.78 14.16
CA ILE A 33 -0.84 -8.27 12.76
C ILE A 33 -1.23 -7.14 11.82
N LEU A 34 -2.21 -6.31 12.20
CA LEU A 34 -2.63 -5.14 11.44
C LEU A 34 -1.48 -4.13 11.28
N VAL A 35 -0.82 -3.76 12.37
CA VAL A 35 0.33 -2.84 12.34
C VAL A 35 1.48 -3.42 11.52
N LEU A 36 1.82 -4.71 11.69
CA LEU A 36 2.85 -5.35 10.88
C LEU A 36 2.50 -5.36 9.39
N THR A 37 1.24 -5.63 9.05
CA THR A 37 0.76 -5.60 7.65
C THR A 37 0.89 -4.20 7.05
N TYR A 38 0.53 -3.17 7.81
CA TYR A 38 0.72 -1.77 7.41
C TYR A 38 2.21 -1.42 7.21
N LEU A 39 3.08 -1.80 8.15
CA LEU A 39 4.52 -1.55 8.04
C LEU A 39 5.15 -2.31 6.86
N LEU A 40 4.74 -3.55 6.60
CA LEU A 40 5.19 -4.30 5.43
C LEU A 40 4.69 -3.67 4.13
N GLY A 41 3.47 -3.10 4.12
CA GLY A 41 2.95 -2.28 3.04
C GLY A 41 3.82 -1.05 2.77
N ALA A 42 4.19 -0.31 3.81
CA ALA A 42 5.11 0.83 3.70
C ALA A 42 6.50 0.41 3.17
N LEU A 43 7.03 -0.72 3.63
CA LEU A 43 8.31 -1.26 3.17
C LEU A 43 8.25 -1.80 1.73
N SER A 44 7.06 -2.12 1.22
CA SER A 44 6.91 -2.61 -0.16
C SER A 44 7.30 -1.58 -1.22
N VAL A 45 7.34 -0.29 -0.87
CA VAL A 45 7.86 0.79 -1.74
C VAL A 45 9.28 0.51 -2.22
N ILE A 46 10.13 -0.10 -1.37
CA ILE A 46 11.54 -0.35 -1.70
C ILE A 46 11.67 -1.26 -2.93
N PRO A 47 11.12 -2.50 -2.94
CA PRO A 47 11.19 -3.34 -4.14
C PRO A 47 10.34 -2.80 -5.29
N ILE A 48 9.26 -2.05 -5.03
CA ILE A 48 8.42 -1.44 -6.08
C ILE A 48 9.26 -0.47 -6.91
N ILE A 49 9.92 0.52 -6.27
CA ILE A 49 10.74 1.51 -6.98
C ILE A 49 11.82 0.85 -7.82
N ILE A 50 12.48 -0.19 -7.30
CA ILE A 50 13.52 -0.92 -8.06
C ILE A 50 12.93 -1.52 -9.34
N VAL A 51 11.76 -2.15 -9.25
CA VAL A 51 11.11 -2.77 -10.41
C VAL A 51 10.57 -1.71 -11.37
N GLU A 52 10.02 -0.62 -10.87
CA GLU A 52 9.51 0.47 -11.70
C GLU A 52 10.63 1.13 -12.51
N GLU A 53 11.75 1.48 -11.87
CA GLU A 53 12.93 2.04 -12.55
C GLU A 53 13.47 1.08 -13.62
N MET A 54 13.51 -0.22 -13.33
CA MET A 54 13.87 -1.23 -14.32
C MET A 54 12.90 -1.24 -15.51
N LEU A 55 11.59 -1.24 -15.27
CA LEU A 55 10.58 -1.25 -16.33
C LEU A 55 10.63 0.03 -17.17
N LEU A 56 10.86 1.19 -16.54
CA LEU A 56 11.01 2.47 -17.22
C LEU A 56 12.25 2.50 -18.13
N MET A 57 13.37 1.88 -17.71
CA MET A 57 14.59 1.79 -18.52
C MET A 57 14.38 1.06 -19.86
N PHE A 58 13.50 0.06 -19.89
CA PHE A 58 13.18 -0.70 -21.10
C PHE A 58 11.99 -0.14 -21.88
N ASN A 59 11.43 1.00 -21.46
CA ASN A 59 10.29 1.58 -22.14
C ASN A 59 10.70 2.21 -23.49
N VAL A 60 10.06 1.75 -24.57
CA VAL A 60 10.28 2.22 -25.94
C VAL A 60 9.06 2.98 -26.50
N PHE A 61 7.98 3.08 -25.73
CA PHE A 61 6.74 3.71 -26.15
C PHE A 61 6.81 5.24 -26.03
N THR A 62 6.04 5.94 -26.86
CA THR A 62 5.89 7.41 -26.83
C THR A 62 4.42 7.82 -26.70
N ASP A 63 4.18 9.09 -26.38
CA ASP A 63 2.86 9.73 -26.36
C ASP A 63 1.83 8.98 -25.48
N VAL A 64 0.67 8.63 -26.07
CA VAL A 64 -0.42 7.94 -25.38
C VAL A 64 0.02 6.54 -24.95
N LEU A 65 0.83 5.84 -25.75
CA LEU A 65 1.30 4.50 -25.39
C LEU A 65 2.28 4.55 -24.22
N TYR A 66 3.11 5.60 -24.13
CA TYR A 66 3.95 5.83 -22.95
C TYR A 66 3.11 5.96 -21.69
N ALA A 67 2.10 6.84 -21.71
CA ALA A 67 1.22 7.06 -20.56
C ALA A 67 0.45 5.79 -20.15
N LEU A 68 -0.01 4.98 -21.11
CA LEU A 68 -0.67 3.70 -20.82
C LEU A 68 0.30 2.70 -20.19
N TYR A 69 1.51 2.58 -20.73
CA TYR A 69 2.52 1.68 -20.18
C TYR A 69 2.93 2.08 -18.76
N THR A 70 3.23 3.36 -18.52
CA THR A 70 3.66 3.83 -17.21
C THR A 70 2.55 3.72 -16.16
N SER A 71 1.31 4.06 -16.51
CA SER A 71 0.21 4.05 -15.55
C SER A 71 -0.22 2.63 -15.17
N PHE A 72 -0.32 1.72 -16.14
CA PHE A 72 -0.90 0.39 -15.89
C PHE A 72 0.15 -0.70 -15.66
N ILE A 73 1.27 -0.67 -16.38
CA ILE A 73 2.28 -1.73 -16.30
C ILE A 73 3.36 -1.38 -15.29
N VAL A 74 3.86 -0.14 -15.33
CA VAL A 74 4.91 0.30 -14.40
C VAL A 74 4.30 0.50 -13.01
N ALA A 75 3.44 1.49 -12.83
CA ALA A 75 2.86 1.79 -11.52
C ALA A 75 1.80 0.75 -11.10
N GLY A 76 0.64 0.74 -11.77
CA GLY A 76 -0.52 -0.04 -11.33
C GLY A 76 -0.25 -1.52 -11.10
N LEU A 77 0.35 -2.21 -12.08
CA LEU A 77 0.65 -3.65 -11.96
C LEU A 77 1.69 -3.92 -10.87
N THR A 78 2.79 -3.15 -10.84
CA THR A 78 3.90 -3.40 -9.90
C THR A 78 3.45 -3.14 -8.48
N GLU A 79 2.86 -1.97 -8.22
CA GLU A 79 2.37 -1.60 -6.90
C GLU A 79 1.36 -2.62 -6.35
N GLU A 80 0.33 -2.94 -7.13
CA GLU A 80 -0.72 -3.89 -6.70
C GLU A 80 -0.15 -5.31 -6.52
N PHE A 81 0.79 -5.72 -7.37
CA PHE A 81 1.46 -7.01 -7.22
C PHE A 81 2.20 -7.12 -5.89
N PHE A 82 2.99 -6.11 -5.52
CA PHE A 82 3.76 -6.12 -4.27
C PHE A 82 2.87 -5.94 -3.03
N LYS A 83 1.85 -5.07 -3.07
CA LYS A 83 0.85 -4.95 -1.99
C LYS A 83 0.11 -6.28 -1.76
N ARG A 84 -0.29 -6.96 -2.84
CA ARG A 84 -0.87 -8.31 -2.76
C ARG A 84 0.11 -9.32 -2.17
N LEU A 85 1.39 -9.26 -2.55
CA LEU A 85 2.41 -10.15 -1.98
C LEU A 85 2.58 -9.97 -0.47
N VAL A 86 2.47 -8.74 0.04
CA VAL A 86 2.48 -8.49 1.50
C VAL A 86 1.36 -9.30 2.17
N VAL A 87 0.13 -9.20 1.66
CA VAL A 87 -1.04 -9.91 2.21
C VAL A 87 -0.87 -11.44 2.11
N LEU A 88 -0.43 -11.95 0.95
CA LEU A 88 -0.29 -13.39 0.73
C LEU A 88 0.86 -14.03 1.52
N LYS A 89 1.94 -13.30 1.77
CA LYS A 89 3.11 -13.82 2.49
C LYS A 89 2.99 -13.70 4.01
N PHE A 90 2.23 -12.72 4.50
CA PHE A 90 2.11 -12.47 5.93
C PHE A 90 0.72 -12.84 6.49
N PRO A 91 -0.32 -11.99 6.45
CA PRO A 91 -1.58 -12.25 7.15
C PRO A 91 -2.29 -13.50 6.66
N TYR A 92 -2.24 -13.81 5.35
CA TYR A 92 -2.84 -15.03 4.77
C TYR A 92 -2.30 -16.33 5.38
N ARG A 93 -1.07 -16.32 5.91
CA ARG A 93 -0.46 -17.49 6.57
C ARG A 93 -0.73 -17.57 8.06
N THR A 94 -1.44 -16.60 8.62
CA THR A 94 -1.79 -16.58 10.04
C THR A 94 -3.14 -17.27 10.26
N LYS A 95 -3.39 -17.69 11.49
CA LYS A 95 -4.70 -18.22 11.91
C LYS A 95 -5.82 -17.16 11.94
N TYR A 96 -5.47 -15.89 11.76
CA TYR A 96 -6.39 -14.73 11.79
C TYR A 96 -6.86 -14.32 10.40
N PHE A 97 -6.66 -15.20 9.41
CA PHE A 97 -7.24 -15.10 8.08
C PHE A 97 -8.26 -16.23 7.97
N ASN A 98 -9.38 -16.06 8.66
CA ASN A 98 -10.43 -17.06 8.84
C ASN A 98 -11.74 -16.64 8.15
N GLU A 99 -11.89 -15.37 7.80
CA GLU A 99 -13.06 -14.85 7.10
C GLU A 99 -12.68 -14.14 5.79
N LYS A 100 -13.68 -13.92 4.93
CA LYS A 100 -13.50 -13.19 3.68
C LYS A 100 -13.23 -11.70 3.93
N LEU A 101 -13.74 -11.16 5.03
CA LEU A 101 -13.59 -9.74 5.39
C LEU A 101 -12.14 -9.42 5.76
N ASP A 102 -11.44 -10.34 6.44
CA ASP A 102 -10.02 -10.20 6.82
C ASP A 102 -9.15 -9.89 5.60
N GLY A 103 -9.43 -10.55 4.47
CA GLY A 103 -8.74 -10.28 3.21
C GLY A 103 -8.87 -8.83 2.76
N ILE A 104 -10.04 -8.22 2.94
CA ILE A 104 -10.28 -6.80 2.65
C ILE A 104 -9.54 -5.93 3.66
N ILE A 105 -9.65 -6.24 4.96
CA ILE A 105 -9.03 -5.46 6.03
C ILE A 105 -7.50 -5.45 5.86
N TYR A 106 -6.85 -6.60 5.77
CA TYR A 106 -5.40 -6.68 5.57
C TYR A 106 -4.94 -6.02 4.27
N SER A 107 -5.73 -6.11 3.19
CA SER A 107 -5.40 -5.43 1.93
C SER A 107 -5.47 -3.91 2.07
N VAL A 108 -6.45 -3.38 2.80
CA VAL A 108 -6.52 -1.94 3.10
C VAL A 108 -5.34 -1.52 3.97
N PHE A 109 -5.00 -2.28 5.01
CA PHE A 109 -3.85 -1.96 5.86
C PHE A 109 -2.52 -1.95 5.08
N ALA A 110 -2.28 -2.96 4.23
CA ALA A 110 -1.10 -2.99 3.37
C ALA A 110 -1.07 -1.79 2.40
N SER A 111 -2.22 -1.46 1.80
CA SER A 111 -2.32 -0.35 0.85
C SER A 111 -2.16 1.02 1.51
N MET A 112 -2.72 1.22 2.71
CA MET A 112 -2.56 2.46 3.47
C MET A 112 -1.12 2.65 3.96
N GLY A 113 -0.42 1.56 4.27
CA GLY A 113 1.01 1.59 4.57
C GLY A 113 1.83 2.11 3.40
N PHE A 114 1.64 1.52 2.21
CA PHE A 114 2.26 1.98 0.97
C PHE A 114 1.94 3.45 0.68
N ALA A 115 0.65 3.80 0.66
CA ALA A 115 0.18 5.15 0.35
C ALA A 115 0.70 6.20 1.34
N THR A 116 1.00 5.83 2.59
CA THR A 116 1.58 6.77 3.56
C THR A 116 2.98 7.22 3.15
N VAL A 117 3.82 6.28 2.72
CA VAL A 117 5.17 6.60 2.24
C VAL A 117 5.09 7.40 0.95
N GLU A 118 4.26 6.96 0.02
CA GLU A 118 4.04 7.61 -1.27
C GLU A 118 3.57 9.07 -1.10
N ASN A 119 2.54 9.30 -0.27
CA ASN A 119 2.03 10.64 0.02
C ASN A 119 3.09 11.54 0.66
N ILE A 120 3.93 11.00 1.55
CA ILE A 120 5.03 11.78 2.13
C ILE A 120 6.00 12.20 1.04
N VAL A 121 6.37 11.28 0.14
CA VAL A 121 7.28 11.58 -0.97
C VAL A 121 6.68 12.65 -1.88
N TYR A 122 5.41 12.56 -2.29
CA TYR A 122 4.80 13.50 -3.23
C TYR A 122 4.40 14.86 -2.64
N VAL A 123 4.02 14.91 -1.36
CA VAL A 123 3.47 16.15 -0.76
C VAL A 123 4.53 16.94 0.00
N VAL A 124 5.53 16.26 0.55
CA VAL A 124 6.55 16.90 1.40
C VAL A 124 7.82 17.25 0.61
N TYR A 125 8.17 16.43 -0.39
CA TYR A 125 9.38 16.58 -1.19
C TYR A 125 9.03 16.89 -2.65
#